data_AF-A0A8J5I7R9-F1
#
_entry.id   AF-A0A8J5I7R9-F1
#
_cell.length_a   1.000
_cell.length_b   1.000
_cell.length_c   1.000
_cell.angle_alpha   90.00
_cell.angle_beta   90.00
_cell.angle_gamma   90.00
#
_symmetry.space_group_name_H-M   'P 1'
#
loop_
_entity.id
_entity.type
_entity.pdbx_description
1 polymer ?
#
loop_
_entity_poly.entity_id
_entity_poly.type
_entity_poly.pdbx_seq_one_letter_code
_entity_poly.pdbx_strand_id
1 'polypeptide(L)' 'MMKDPAWNEWFKLNLRCSQRTFELLCKLLEPHFPPVAYLRYNFETGVACTLFHLASSDGYRETA' A
#
# COMPACT_ATOMS: atom_id res chain seq x y z
N MET A 1 -2.47 -8.67 7.54
CA MET A 1 -3.53 -9.37 6.78
C MET A 1 -3.18 -9.53 5.29
N MET A 2 -1.91 -9.48 4.87
CA MET A 2 -1.54 -9.53 3.44
C MET A 2 -0.18 -10.23 3.28
N LYS A 3 -0.07 -11.49 3.72
CA LYS A 3 1.16 -12.30 3.56
C LYS A 3 1.00 -13.45 2.57
N ASP A 4 -0.21 -13.68 2.10
CA ASP A 4 -0.47 -14.71 1.10
C ASP A 4 -0.07 -14.15 -0.28
N PRO A 5 0.88 -14.79 -0.99
CA PRO A 5 1.32 -14.38 -2.32
C PRO A 5 0.19 -14.34 -3.35
N ALA A 6 -0.92 -15.04 -3.12
CA ALA A 6 -2.11 -15.01 -3.97
C ALA A 6 -2.69 -13.59 -4.12
N TRP A 7 -2.40 -12.68 -3.19
CA TRP A 7 -2.85 -11.30 -3.26
C TRP A 7 -2.03 -10.44 -4.23
N ASN A 8 -0.84 -10.86 -4.65
CA ASN A 8 0.04 -10.04 -5.47
C ASN A 8 -0.64 -9.52 -6.76
N GLU A 9 -1.52 -10.32 -7.37
CA GLU A 9 -2.30 -9.86 -8.52
C GLU A 9 -3.30 -8.76 -8.14
N TRP A 10 -3.97 -8.89 -6.99
CA TRP A 10 -4.81 -7.80 -6.46
C TRP A 10 -4.01 -6.51 -6.26
N PHE A 11 -2.79 -6.59 -5.72
CA PHE A 11 -1.90 -5.42 -5.55
C PHE A 11 -1.57 -4.75 -6.90
N LYS A 12 -1.19 -5.52 -7.91
CA LYS A 12 -0.88 -4.99 -9.24
C LYS A 12 -2.09 -4.35 -9.91
N LEU A 13 -3.25 -4.98 -9.79
CA LEU A 13 -4.51 -4.48 -10.37
C LEU A 13 -4.98 -3.19 -9.70
N ASN A 14 -4.96 -3.14 -8.36
CA ASN A 14 -5.61 -2.06 -7.61
C ASN A 14 -4.65 -0.96 -7.17
N LEU A 15 -3.42 -1.33 -6.82
CA LEU A 15 -2.41 -0.39 -6.29
C LEU A 15 -1.28 -0.11 -7.28
N ARG A 16 -1.30 -0.74 -8.47
CA ARG A 16 -0.30 -0.58 -9.54
C ARG A 16 1.13 -0.85 -9.09
N CYS A 17 1.31 -1.72 -8.09
CA CYS A 17 2.61 -2.19 -7.63
C CYS A 17 2.51 -3.63 -7.12
N SER A 18 3.65 -4.30 -6.98
CA SER A 18 3.74 -5.63 -6.38
C SER A 18 3.48 -5.58 -4.87
N GLN A 19 3.06 -6.72 -4.31
CA GLN A 19 2.92 -6.87 -2.85
C GLN A 19 4.24 -6.61 -2.13
N ARG A 20 5.38 -7.01 -2.71
CA ARG A 20 6.71 -6.73 -2.15
C ARG A 20 7.00 -5.24 -2.08
N THR A 21 6.66 -4.50 -3.13
CA THR A 21 6.86 -3.05 -3.20
C THR A 21 5.96 -2.34 -2.20
N PHE A 22 4.71 -2.78 -2.07
CA PHE A 22 3.83 -2.30 -1.02
C PHE A 22 4.41 -2.51 0.39
N GLU A 23 4.93 -3.69 0.71
CA GLU A 23 5.56 -3.96 2.01
C GLU A 23 6.79 -3.07 2.26
N LEU A 24 7.59 -2.80 1.23
CA LEU A 24 8.72 -1.89 1.31
C LEU A 24 8.26 -0.45 1.57
N LEU A 25 7.20 0.00 0.89
CA LEU A 25 6.62 1.32 1.11
C LEU A 25 6.08 1.46 2.53
N CYS A 26 5.37 0.46 3.06
CA CYS A 26 4.92 0.48 4.44
C CYS A 26 6.09 0.63 5.41
N LYS A 27 7.16 -0.17 5.27
CA LYS A 27 8.35 -0.06 6.13
C LYS A 27 9.07 1.28 6.01
N LEU A 28 9.09 1.87 4.82
CA LEU A 28 9.72 3.16 4.57
C LEU A 28 8.91 4.31 5.17
N LEU A 29 7.57 4.23 5.13
CA LEU A 29 6.68 5.30 5.57
C LEU A 29 6.35 5.23 7.07
N GLU A 30 6.32 4.04 7.67
CA GLU A 30 5.95 3.82 9.08
C GLU A 30 6.72 4.72 10.07
N PRO A 31 8.05 4.95 9.95
CA PRO A 31 8.78 5.85 10.84
C PRO A 31 8.37 7.33 10.72
N HIS A 32 7.87 7.74 9.55
CA HIS A 32 7.49 9.12 9.27
C HIS A 32 6.03 9.41 9.63
N PHE A 33 5.21 8.37 9.73
CA PHE A 33 3.78 8.47 9.95
C PHE A 33 3.36 7.47 11.04
N PRO A 34 3.77 7.71 12.30
CA PRO A 34 3.49 6.79 13.38
C PRO A 34 1.97 6.55 13.52
N PRO A 35 1.55 5.31 13.75
CA PRO A 35 0.14 4.98 13.83
C PRO A 35 -0.52 5.76 14.96
N VAL A 36 -1.57 6.49 14.60
CA VAL A 36 -2.30 7.32 15.53
C VAL A 36 -3.34 6.44 16.25
N ALA A 37 -3.24 6.35 17.58
CA ALA A 37 -3.97 5.37 18.40
C ALA A 37 -5.51 5.44 18.30
N TYR A 38 -6.09 6.54 17.81
CA TYR A 38 -7.55 6.70 17.66
C TYR A 38 -8.06 6.37 16.25
N LEU A 39 -7.19 6.04 15.29
CA LEU A 39 -7.63 5.65 13.95
C LEU A 39 -8.19 4.22 13.99
N ARG A 40 -9.38 4.04 13.42
CA ARG A 40 -10.05 2.72 13.31
C ARG A 40 -9.35 1.75 12.36
N TYR A 41 -8.43 2.24 11.53
CA TYR A 41 -7.72 1.45 10.52
C TYR A 41 -6.22 1.42 10.82
N ASN A 42 -5.57 0.30 10.51
CA ASN A 42 -4.13 0.16 10.66
C ASN A 42 -3.38 0.96 9.59
N PHE A 43 -2.10 1.18 9.86
CA PHE A 43 -1.22 1.99 9.00
C PHE A 43 -1.22 1.50 7.55
N GLU A 44 -1.13 0.18 7.34
CA GLU A 44 -1.09 -0.43 6.01
C GLU A 44 -2.39 -0.18 5.22
N THR A 45 -3.54 -0.12 5.89
CA THR A 45 -4.81 0.24 5.23
C THR A 45 -4.77 1.67 4.72
N GLY A 46 -4.20 2.60 5.50
CA GLY A 46 -4.02 3.99 5.07
C GLY A 46 -3.11 4.11 3.84
N VAL A 47 -2.00 3.36 3.83
CA VAL A 47 -1.08 3.30 2.69
C VAL A 47 -1.78 2.71 1.46
N ALA A 48 -2.53 1.61 1.62
CA ALA A 48 -3.27 0.98 0.54
C ALA A 48 -4.33 1.92 -0.07
N CYS A 49 -5.12 2.61 0.76
CA CYS A 49 -6.09 3.59 0.28
C CYS A 49 -5.42 4.75 -0.46
N THR A 50 -4.28 5.23 0.02
CA THR A 50 -3.52 6.31 -0.63
C THR A 50 -3.02 5.86 -2.01
N LEU A 51 -2.40 4.68 -2.09
CA LEU A 51 -1.92 4.11 -3.35
C LEU A 51 -3.07 3.84 -4.32
N PHE A 52 -4.22 3.37 -3.85
CA PHE A 52 -5.40 3.16 -4.67
C PHE A 52 -5.88 4.46 -5.33
N HIS A 53 -5.91 5.56 -4.58
CA HIS A 53 -6.27 6.88 -5.13
C HIS A 53 -5.24 7.34 -6.16
N LEU A 54 -3.94 7.24 -5.87
CA LEU A 54 -2.88 7.62 -6.80
C LEU A 54 -2.91 6.78 -8.08
N ALA A 55 -3.10 5.47 -7.95
CA ALA A 55 -3.26 4.55 -9.07
C ALA A 55 -4.49 4.88 -9.94
N SER A 56 -5.60 5.28 -9.32
CA SER A 56 -6.84 5.65 -10.02
C SER A 56 -6.71 6.96 -10.78
N SER A 57 -5.86 7.88 -10.31
CA SER A 57 -5.54 9.13 -10.98
C SER A 57 -4.35 9.04 -11.96
N ASP A 58 -3.84 7.83 -12.22
CA ASP A 58 -2.62 7.55 -13.00
C ASP A 58 -1.36 8.29 -12.46
N GLY A 59 -1.40 8.73 -11.20
CA GLY A 59 -0.31 9.43 -10.52
C GLY A 59 0.72 8.48 -9.90
N TYR A 60 0.47 7.18 -9.91
CA TYR A 60 1.41 6.16 -9.46
C TYR A 60 1.29 4.87 -10.27
N ARG A 61 2.44 4.38 -10.73
CA ARG A 61 2.61 3.05 -11.31
C ARG A 61 4.05 2.61 -11.07
N GLU A 62 4.21 1.40 -10.54
CA GLU A 62 5.51 0.74 -10.52
C GLU A 62 5.97 0.45 -11.95
N THR A 63 7.15 0.95 -12.31
CA THR A 63 7.81 0.68 -13.60
C THR A 63 8.89 -0.39 -13.40
N ALA A 64 8.97 -1.32 -14.35
CA ALA A 64 9.93 -2.43 -14.33
C ALA A 64 11.39 -1.96 -14.47
#